data_AF-A0A4Y8YER6-F1
#
_entry.id   AF-A0A4Y8YER6-F1
#
_cell.length_a   1.000
_cell.length_b   1.000
_cell.length_c   1.000
_cell.angle_alpha   90.00
_cell.angle_beta   90.00
_cell.angle_gamma   90.00
#
_symmetry.space_group_name_H-M   'P 1'
#
loop_
_entity.id
_entity.type
_entity.pdbx_description
1 polymer ?
#
loop_
_entity_poly.entity_id
_entity_poly.type
_entity_poly.pdbx_seq_one_letter_code
_entity_poly.pdbx_strand_id
1 'polypeptide(L)'
;MTDLYAVRVLAIDPPARRVQLRVTVVYYDSGEHQPLPDDASFYLRLFQGGPLGEAITREQYADEAWVDANTRWYVADVDRIAVRNVPFTGEVEGRLSEWLEGVDGGFPWEDGKKFHEMDPGSAAHMRRSESVRVGADYDVVVTDSRWIEHLAVCDWWRTTSYPTRADRLLAGEAGAVPDLRNPVAVLRTFGRDEKHGRLAFSDDSRFLAVTGEHGELVVYDTADWRECLRTGHGFPSPWLMWVPGEPVVTVRDQEEPGRQFAYDAVSGAPVEAGSPQTGHVRSLTGRYRTGDAPGPAVALLSGTGSPRVLSVGEAAGKGAVDSYEGVAFCADESRMFVARGARVYVMDPVDGRTLDVIANDGVPVQSLRVSPGGDYLAITGKRVHDLTIRRVSDHQVVTQDSIGSRRYPLWGVTTTWSPDGRRLAAGLTTLNRDGEVTGGEIHVLPVGLPTTRPTHLPVTRSVTP
;
A
#
# COMPACT_ATOMS: atom_id res chain seq x y z
N MET A 1 -8.27 -24.75 -15.96
CA MET A 1 -8.39 -23.48 -15.23
C MET A 1 -9.86 -23.34 -14.89
N THR A 2 -10.20 -23.10 -13.63
CA THR A 2 -11.61 -23.07 -13.20
C THR A 2 -12.10 -21.63 -13.19
N ASP A 3 -13.25 -21.37 -13.83
CA ASP A 3 -13.85 -20.04 -13.83
C ASP A 3 -14.23 -19.63 -12.41
N LEU A 4 -13.92 -18.38 -12.05
CA LEU A 4 -14.19 -17.82 -10.73
C LEU A 4 -15.52 -17.06 -10.73
N TYR A 5 -15.79 -16.34 -11.82
CA TYR A 5 -16.97 -15.51 -11.99
C TYR A 5 -17.63 -15.71 -13.35
N ALA A 6 -18.92 -15.42 -13.41
CA ALA A 6 -19.63 -15.11 -14.64
C ALA A 6 -19.96 -13.62 -14.67
N VAL A 7 -19.85 -13.01 -15.84
CA VAL A 7 -20.12 -11.60 -16.07
C VAL A 7 -21.22 -11.46 -17.11
N ARG A 8 -22.16 -10.55 -16.88
CA ARG A 8 -23.20 -10.19 -17.87
C ARG A 8 -23.32 -8.68 -17.99
N VAL A 9 -23.35 -8.18 -19.22
CA VAL A 9 -23.56 -6.76 -19.53
C VAL A 9 -25.04 -6.42 -19.42
N LEU A 10 -25.36 -5.51 -18.51
CA LEU A 10 -26.72 -5.04 -18.23
C LEU A 10 -27.09 -3.82 -19.06
N ALA A 11 -26.16 -2.87 -19.18
CA ALA A 11 -26.34 -1.62 -19.91
C ALA A 11 -24.97 -1.07 -20.36
N ILE A 12 -24.95 -0.29 -21.45
CA ILE A 12 -23.77 0.42 -21.95
C ILE A 12 -24.20 1.83 -22.33
N ASP A 13 -23.44 2.83 -21.89
CA ASP A 13 -23.57 4.24 -22.25
C ASP A 13 -22.20 4.76 -22.73
N PRO A 14 -21.90 4.65 -24.05
CA PRO A 14 -20.61 5.06 -24.59
C PRO A 14 -20.30 6.56 -24.38
N PRO A 15 -21.24 7.52 -24.57
CA PRO A 15 -21.01 8.92 -24.24
C PRO A 15 -20.59 9.16 -22.78
N ALA A 16 -21.17 8.44 -21.82
CA ALA A 16 -20.76 8.50 -20.43
C ALA A 16 -19.53 7.63 -20.11
N ARG A 17 -19.00 6.88 -21.08
CA ARG A 17 -17.92 5.89 -20.94
C ARG A 17 -18.25 4.83 -19.88
N ARG A 18 -19.51 4.44 -19.80
CA ARG A 18 -20.07 3.70 -18.67
C ARG A 18 -20.63 2.36 -19.10
N VAL A 19 -20.39 1.32 -18.29
CA VAL A 19 -20.96 0.00 -18.49
C VAL A 19 -21.45 -0.56 -17.16
N GLN A 20 -22.67 -1.10 -17.17
CA GLN A 20 -23.23 -1.80 -16.01
C GLN A 20 -23.05 -3.30 -16.19
N LEU A 21 -22.40 -3.93 -15.22
CA LEU A 21 -22.07 -5.34 -15.22
C LEU A 21 -22.75 -6.05 -14.07
N ARG A 22 -23.22 -7.27 -14.30
CA ARG A 22 -23.50 -8.24 -13.24
C ARG A 22 -22.34 -9.21 -13.13
N VAL A 23 -21.78 -9.34 -11.94
CA VAL A 23 -20.77 -10.36 -11.63
C VAL A 23 -21.37 -11.37 -10.65
N THR A 24 -21.33 -12.64 -11.02
CA THR A 24 -21.86 -13.75 -10.22
C THR A 24 -20.73 -14.73 -9.93
N VAL A 25 -20.56 -15.10 -8.66
CA VAL A 25 -19.57 -16.10 -8.25
C VAL A 25 -20.01 -17.46 -8.76
N VAL A 26 -19.15 -18.13 -9.52
CA VAL A 26 -19.44 -19.48 -10.04
C VAL A 26 -18.65 -20.56 -9.30
N TYR A 27 -17.47 -20.22 -8.81
CA TYR A 27 -16.63 -21.11 -8.02
C TYR A 27 -17.02 -21.09 -6.53
N TYR A 28 -17.42 -22.26 -6.03
CA TYR A 28 -17.67 -22.54 -4.62
C TYR A 28 -16.85 -23.78 -4.25
N ASP A 29 -16.10 -23.69 -3.16
CA ASP A 29 -15.36 -24.83 -2.60
C ASP A 29 -15.76 -24.97 -1.14
N SER A 30 -16.49 -26.06 -0.80
CA SER A 30 -16.70 -26.54 0.56
C SER A 30 -17.00 -25.45 1.62
N GLY A 31 -17.98 -24.58 1.35
CA GLY A 31 -18.41 -23.51 2.28
C GLY A 31 -17.68 -22.17 2.10
N GLU A 32 -16.67 -22.12 1.22
CA GLU A 32 -15.98 -20.90 0.80
C GLU A 32 -16.32 -20.54 -0.65
N HIS A 33 -16.37 -19.26 -0.95
CA HIS A 33 -16.64 -18.73 -2.27
C HIS A 33 -15.66 -17.60 -2.57
N GLN A 34 -15.43 -17.32 -3.86
CA GLN A 34 -14.62 -16.17 -4.23
C GLN A 34 -15.26 -14.86 -3.73
N PRO A 35 -14.48 -13.92 -3.16
CA PRO A 35 -15.02 -12.64 -2.73
C PRO A 35 -15.55 -11.86 -3.94
N LEU A 36 -16.50 -10.95 -3.69
CA LEU A 36 -16.96 -10.04 -4.73
C LEU A 36 -15.80 -9.09 -5.13
N PRO A 37 -15.53 -8.89 -6.44
CA PRO A 37 -14.43 -8.03 -6.87
C PRO A 37 -14.59 -6.59 -6.39
N ASP A 38 -13.56 -6.08 -5.74
CA ASP A 38 -13.52 -4.74 -5.15
C ASP A 38 -12.37 -3.89 -5.68
N ASP A 39 -11.66 -4.37 -6.70
CA ASP A 39 -10.50 -3.70 -7.31
C ASP A 39 -10.66 -3.49 -8.82
N ALA A 40 -10.23 -2.31 -9.30
CA ALA A 40 -10.34 -1.90 -10.69
C ALA A 40 -9.57 -2.82 -11.66
N SER A 41 -8.50 -3.49 -11.19
CA SER A 41 -7.71 -4.43 -12.00
C SER A 41 -8.55 -5.60 -12.55
N PHE A 42 -9.56 -6.04 -11.80
CA PHE A 42 -10.49 -7.06 -12.25
C PHE A 42 -11.22 -6.60 -13.52
N TYR A 43 -11.69 -5.35 -13.56
CA TYR A 43 -12.47 -4.81 -14.66
C TYR A 43 -11.62 -4.47 -15.89
N LEU A 44 -10.37 -4.02 -15.70
CA LEU A 44 -9.41 -3.95 -16.80
C LEU A 44 -9.32 -5.32 -17.50
N ARG A 45 -9.25 -6.38 -16.70
CA ARG A 45 -9.13 -7.73 -17.22
C ARG A 45 -10.40 -8.20 -17.95
N LEU A 46 -11.58 -7.81 -17.44
CA LEU A 46 -12.86 -8.12 -18.06
C LEU A 46 -13.03 -7.53 -19.46
N PHE A 47 -12.49 -6.35 -19.72
CA PHE A 47 -12.66 -5.65 -21.00
C PHE A 47 -11.62 -6.06 -22.05
N GLN A 48 -10.86 -7.14 -21.80
CA GLN A 48 -9.93 -7.67 -22.77
C GLN A 48 -10.66 -8.11 -24.05
N GLY A 49 -10.38 -7.43 -25.14
CA GLY A 49 -11.05 -7.61 -26.42
C GLY A 49 -11.06 -6.30 -27.21
N GLY A 50 -11.42 -6.38 -28.49
CA GLY A 50 -11.50 -5.21 -29.37
C GLY A 50 -10.27 -4.28 -29.27
N PRO A 51 -10.45 -2.95 -29.20
CA PRO A 51 -9.34 -2.01 -29.10
C PRO A 51 -8.46 -2.17 -27.85
N LEU A 52 -9.00 -2.67 -26.73
CA LEU A 52 -8.19 -2.88 -25.53
C LEU A 52 -7.22 -4.06 -25.71
N GLY A 53 -7.65 -5.10 -26.44
CA GLY A 53 -6.81 -6.24 -26.81
C GLY A 53 -5.69 -5.88 -27.81
N GLU A 54 -5.85 -4.80 -28.58
CA GLU A 54 -4.79 -4.24 -29.43
C GLU A 54 -3.82 -3.35 -28.63
N ALA A 55 -4.33 -2.68 -27.60
CA ALA A 55 -3.57 -1.78 -26.75
C ALA A 55 -2.70 -2.48 -25.69
N ILE A 56 -3.12 -3.66 -25.22
CA ILE A 56 -2.49 -4.40 -24.12
C ILE A 56 -2.10 -5.80 -24.63
N THR A 57 -0.82 -6.14 -24.56
CA THR A 57 -0.38 -7.47 -24.99
C THR A 57 -0.85 -8.55 -24.01
N ARG A 58 -0.89 -9.80 -24.47
CA ARG A 58 -1.26 -10.93 -23.61
C ARG A 58 -0.30 -11.10 -22.43
N GLU A 59 0.98 -10.80 -22.64
CA GLU A 59 2.01 -10.83 -21.58
C GLU A 59 1.74 -9.75 -20.53
N GLN A 60 1.42 -8.52 -20.95
CA GLN A 60 1.08 -7.43 -20.03
C GLN A 60 -0.18 -7.73 -19.23
N TYR A 61 -1.18 -8.32 -19.87
CA TYR A 61 -2.41 -8.75 -19.21
C TYR A 61 -2.16 -9.81 -18.13
N ALA A 62 -1.23 -10.73 -18.39
CA ALA A 62 -0.84 -11.79 -17.46
C ALA A 62 0.13 -11.33 -16.36
N ASP A 63 0.74 -10.15 -16.51
CA ASP A 63 1.62 -9.53 -15.53
C ASP A 63 0.81 -8.69 -14.53
N GLU A 64 0.58 -9.22 -13.33
CA GLU A 64 -0.15 -8.53 -12.27
C GLU A 64 0.46 -7.18 -11.90
N ALA A 65 1.79 -7.09 -11.84
CA ALA A 65 2.48 -5.85 -11.49
C ALA A 65 2.25 -4.79 -12.57
N TRP A 66 2.22 -5.21 -13.85
CA TRP A 66 1.87 -4.32 -14.94
C TRP A 66 0.41 -3.87 -14.84
N VAL A 67 -0.52 -4.79 -14.62
CA VAL A 67 -1.95 -4.46 -14.48
C VAL A 67 -2.18 -3.48 -13.34
N ASP A 68 -1.56 -3.70 -12.18
CA ASP A 68 -1.73 -2.87 -11.00
C ASP A 68 -1.23 -1.44 -11.23
N ALA A 69 -0.08 -1.28 -11.88
CA ALA A 69 0.50 0.01 -12.21
C ALA A 69 -0.26 0.77 -13.32
N ASN A 70 -1.02 0.06 -14.19
CA ASN A 70 -1.57 0.65 -15.42
C ASN A 70 -3.10 0.71 -15.47
N THR A 71 -3.82 0.03 -14.57
CA THR A 71 -5.29 -0.01 -14.57
C THR A 71 -5.93 1.38 -14.62
N ARG A 72 -5.39 2.35 -13.85
CA ARG A 72 -5.88 3.74 -13.81
C ARG A 72 -5.92 4.44 -15.17
N TRP A 73 -5.20 3.94 -16.17
CA TRP A 73 -5.21 4.49 -17.52
C TRP A 73 -6.38 4.02 -18.37
N TYR A 74 -7.10 3.00 -17.94
CA TYR A 74 -8.16 2.33 -18.70
C TYR A 74 -9.48 2.32 -17.94
N VAL A 75 -9.45 2.09 -16.63
CA VAL A 75 -10.61 2.14 -15.73
C VAL A 75 -10.49 3.39 -14.89
N ALA A 76 -11.48 4.26 -14.98
CA ALA A 76 -11.55 5.52 -14.25
C ALA A 76 -12.21 5.35 -12.89
N ASP A 77 -13.27 4.55 -12.81
CA ASP A 77 -14.05 4.36 -11.59
C ASP A 77 -14.84 3.05 -11.60
N VAL A 78 -15.13 2.53 -10.41
CA VAL A 78 -15.92 1.31 -10.19
C VAL A 78 -16.78 1.47 -8.95
N ASP A 79 -18.10 1.51 -9.15
CA ASP A 79 -19.08 1.52 -8.08
C ASP A 79 -19.80 0.18 -7.99
N ARG A 80 -19.84 -0.41 -6.79
CA ARG A 80 -20.72 -1.54 -6.52
C ARG A 80 -22.11 -1.04 -6.13
N ILE A 81 -23.06 -1.15 -7.05
CA ILE A 81 -24.38 -0.52 -6.93
C ILE A 81 -25.45 -1.44 -6.32
N ALA A 82 -25.27 -2.77 -6.38
CA ALA A 82 -26.16 -3.71 -5.71
C ALA A 82 -25.42 -5.01 -5.35
N VAL A 83 -25.83 -5.66 -4.26
CA VAL A 83 -25.33 -6.98 -3.85
C VAL A 83 -26.46 -7.99 -3.77
N ARG A 84 -26.14 -9.27 -3.95
CA ARG A 84 -27.06 -10.40 -3.83
C ARG A 84 -26.42 -11.48 -3.00
N ASN A 85 -27.20 -12.04 -2.09
CA ASN A 85 -26.78 -13.18 -1.28
C ASN A 85 -25.50 -12.91 -0.47
N VAL A 86 -25.31 -11.65 -0.06
CA VAL A 86 -24.24 -11.17 0.81
C VAL A 86 -24.88 -10.46 2.02
N PRO A 87 -24.54 -10.82 3.26
CA PRO A 87 -23.58 -11.87 3.65
C PRO A 87 -24.03 -13.27 3.23
N PHE A 88 -23.08 -14.18 3.02
CA PHE A 88 -23.35 -15.59 2.70
C PHE A 88 -23.76 -16.32 3.98
N THR A 89 -25.06 -16.41 4.23
CA THR A 89 -25.62 -17.05 5.44
C THR A 89 -25.94 -18.53 5.18
N GLY A 90 -26.19 -19.30 6.24
CA GLY A 90 -26.61 -20.71 6.10
C GLY A 90 -27.90 -20.91 5.31
N GLU A 91 -28.78 -19.90 5.26
CA GLU A 91 -29.97 -19.92 4.37
C GLU A 91 -29.57 -19.80 2.90
N VAL A 92 -28.63 -18.90 2.58
CA VAL A 92 -28.08 -18.77 1.23
C VAL A 92 -27.37 -20.05 0.83
N GLU A 93 -26.54 -20.59 1.72
CA GLU A 93 -25.83 -21.86 1.52
C GLU A 93 -26.82 -23.00 1.28
N GLY A 94 -27.87 -23.14 2.09
CA GLY A 94 -28.90 -24.16 1.92
C GLY A 94 -29.60 -24.09 0.56
N ARG A 95 -30.00 -22.88 0.12
CA ARG A 95 -30.60 -22.68 -1.21
C ARG A 95 -29.64 -23.02 -2.34
N LEU A 96 -28.35 -22.71 -2.17
CA LEU A 96 -27.33 -23.04 -3.16
C LEU A 96 -27.08 -24.55 -3.21
N SER A 97 -26.99 -25.23 -2.07
CA SER A 97 -26.79 -26.67 -1.98
C SER A 97 -27.97 -27.43 -2.60
N GLU A 98 -29.21 -27.05 -2.26
CA GLU A 98 -30.42 -27.63 -2.87
C GLU A 98 -30.42 -27.44 -4.40
N TRP A 99 -29.97 -26.28 -4.87
CA TRP A 99 -29.80 -26.03 -6.30
C TRP A 99 -28.73 -26.92 -6.94
N LEU A 100 -27.55 -27.05 -6.31
CA LEU A 100 -26.43 -27.83 -6.83
C LEU A 100 -26.72 -29.34 -6.85
N GLU A 101 -27.54 -29.84 -5.93
CA GLU A 101 -27.97 -31.26 -5.89
C GLU A 101 -29.08 -31.58 -6.92
N GLY A 102 -29.71 -30.57 -7.51
CA GLY A 102 -30.73 -30.74 -8.54
C GLY A 102 -30.17 -31.24 -9.88
N VAL A 103 -31.06 -31.78 -10.74
CA VAL A 103 -30.72 -32.30 -12.08
C VAL A 103 -30.14 -31.22 -13.00
N ASP A 104 -30.55 -29.96 -12.80
CA ASP A 104 -30.02 -28.76 -13.49
C ASP A 104 -28.98 -28.01 -12.64
N GLY A 105 -28.44 -28.65 -11.60
CA GLY A 105 -27.49 -28.06 -10.67
C GLY A 105 -26.20 -27.63 -11.36
N GLY A 106 -25.83 -26.36 -11.18
CA GLY A 106 -24.61 -25.81 -11.76
C GLY A 106 -24.76 -24.40 -12.33
N PHE A 107 -23.69 -23.91 -12.94
CA PHE A 107 -23.71 -22.71 -13.77
C PHE A 107 -23.68 -23.13 -15.24
N PRO A 108 -24.47 -22.52 -16.13
CA PRO A 108 -24.52 -22.91 -17.54
C PRO A 108 -23.14 -22.82 -18.21
N TRP A 109 -22.82 -23.82 -19.04
CA TRP A 109 -21.53 -23.95 -19.75
C TRP A 109 -21.59 -23.53 -21.23
N GLU A 110 -22.77 -23.16 -21.74
CA GLU A 110 -22.94 -22.76 -23.15
C GLU A 110 -22.36 -21.37 -23.44
N ASP A 111 -21.04 -21.26 -23.55
CA ASP A 111 -20.42 -20.00 -23.96
C ASP A 111 -20.76 -19.66 -25.43
N GLY A 112 -20.91 -18.37 -25.74
CA GLY A 112 -20.89 -17.86 -27.12
C GLY A 112 -22.22 -17.39 -27.72
N LYS A 113 -23.36 -17.67 -27.08
CA LYS A 113 -24.64 -17.00 -27.44
C LYS A 113 -24.89 -15.82 -26.51
N LYS A 114 -25.39 -14.71 -27.06
CA LYS A 114 -25.86 -13.60 -26.21
C LYS A 114 -27.02 -14.09 -25.34
N PHE A 115 -27.22 -13.49 -24.18
CA PHE A 115 -28.25 -13.93 -23.25
C PHE A 115 -29.67 -13.92 -23.86
N HIS A 116 -29.97 -13.02 -24.79
CA HIS A 116 -31.27 -12.98 -25.49
C HIS A 116 -31.37 -13.96 -26.67
N GLU A 117 -30.26 -14.58 -27.08
CA GLU A 117 -30.18 -15.58 -28.15
C GLU A 117 -30.18 -17.02 -27.60
N MET A 118 -30.02 -17.17 -26.27
CA MET A 118 -30.19 -18.44 -25.58
C MET A 118 -31.61 -18.96 -25.76
N ASP A 119 -31.75 -20.28 -25.76
CA ASP A 119 -33.09 -20.87 -25.65
C ASP A 119 -33.71 -20.49 -24.28
N PRO A 120 -35.06 -20.47 -24.18
CA PRO A 120 -35.74 -20.07 -22.95
C PRO A 120 -35.32 -20.87 -21.71
N GLY A 121 -34.96 -22.15 -21.87
CA GLY A 121 -34.49 -23.02 -20.80
C GLY A 121 -33.15 -22.56 -20.26
N SER A 122 -32.14 -22.40 -21.12
CA SER A 122 -30.82 -21.90 -20.75
C SER A 122 -30.87 -20.48 -20.14
N ALA A 123 -31.67 -19.58 -20.71
CA ALA A 123 -31.84 -18.24 -20.15
C ALA A 123 -32.55 -18.24 -18.78
N ALA A 124 -33.47 -19.19 -18.55
CA ALA A 124 -34.10 -19.40 -17.24
C ALA A 124 -33.11 -20.01 -16.22
N HIS A 125 -32.32 -21.00 -16.65
CA HIS A 125 -31.24 -21.61 -15.86
C HIS A 125 -30.25 -20.55 -15.38
N MET A 126 -29.74 -19.72 -16.29
CA MET A 126 -28.79 -18.66 -15.93
C MET A 126 -29.38 -17.68 -14.90
N ARG A 127 -30.61 -17.19 -15.11
CA ARG A 127 -31.29 -16.30 -14.16
C ARG A 127 -31.49 -16.94 -12.79
N ARG A 128 -31.83 -18.23 -12.76
CA ARG A 128 -31.98 -18.98 -11.51
C ARG A 128 -30.63 -19.10 -10.80
N SER A 129 -29.55 -19.39 -11.54
CA SER A 129 -28.19 -19.44 -11.00
C SER A 129 -27.77 -18.09 -10.40
N GLU A 130 -28.02 -16.97 -11.10
CA GLU A 130 -27.77 -15.62 -10.59
C GLU A 130 -28.58 -15.28 -9.32
N SER A 131 -29.76 -15.90 -9.14
CA SER A 131 -30.64 -15.63 -7.99
C SER A 131 -30.22 -16.34 -6.71
N VAL A 132 -29.54 -17.49 -6.81
CA VAL A 132 -29.12 -18.31 -5.67
C VAL A 132 -27.64 -18.11 -5.30
N ARG A 133 -26.82 -17.60 -6.22
CA ARG A 133 -25.39 -17.37 -6.00
C ARG A 133 -25.08 -15.96 -5.48
N VAL A 134 -23.92 -15.84 -4.84
CA VAL A 134 -23.30 -14.58 -4.46
C VAL A 134 -23.04 -13.78 -5.73
N GLY A 135 -23.42 -12.51 -5.73
CA GLY A 135 -23.20 -11.66 -6.89
C GLY A 135 -23.40 -10.19 -6.58
N ALA A 136 -23.01 -9.33 -7.51
CA ALA A 136 -23.22 -7.91 -7.43
C ALA A 136 -23.40 -7.29 -8.82
N ASP A 137 -24.09 -6.15 -8.83
CA ASP A 137 -24.10 -5.28 -10.00
C ASP A 137 -23.12 -4.13 -9.76
N TYR A 138 -22.37 -3.81 -10.81
CA TYR A 138 -21.34 -2.79 -10.81
C TYR A 138 -21.61 -1.79 -11.89
N ASP A 139 -21.21 -0.57 -11.61
CA ASP A 139 -21.16 0.51 -12.54
C ASP A 139 -19.70 0.89 -12.78
N VAL A 140 -19.22 0.70 -14.00
CA VAL A 140 -17.81 0.84 -14.34
C VAL A 140 -17.65 1.95 -15.35
N VAL A 141 -16.80 2.93 -15.01
CA VAL A 141 -16.46 4.04 -15.90
C VAL A 141 -15.06 3.79 -16.46
N VAL A 142 -14.93 3.75 -17.78
CA VAL A 142 -13.64 3.65 -18.47
C VAL A 142 -13.10 5.03 -18.85
N THR A 143 -11.79 5.13 -19.03
CA THR A 143 -11.13 6.41 -19.37
C THR A 143 -11.39 6.87 -20.81
N ASP A 144 -11.75 5.95 -21.69
CA ASP A 144 -12.04 6.15 -23.11
C ASP A 144 -13.14 5.18 -23.55
N SER A 145 -14.17 5.66 -24.24
CA SER A 145 -15.32 4.84 -24.65
C SER A 145 -14.94 3.68 -25.56
N ARG A 146 -13.80 3.78 -26.27
CA ARG A 146 -13.27 2.70 -27.14
C ARG A 146 -12.98 1.41 -26.38
N TRP A 147 -12.69 1.47 -25.07
CA TRP A 147 -12.40 0.28 -24.27
C TRP A 147 -13.61 -0.64 -24.09
N ILE A 148 -14.83 -0.12 -24.30
CA ILE A 148 -16.07 -0.88 -24.14
C ILE A 148 -16.86 -0.99 -25.45
N GLU A 149 -16.34 -0.51 -26.58
CA GLU A 149 -17.08 -0.46 -27.85
C GLU A 149 -17.41 -1.83 -28.44
N HIS A 150 -16.64 -2.85 -28.06
CA HIS A 150 -16.82 -4.23 -28.51
C HIS A 150 -17.90 -4.97 -27.70
N LEU A 151 -18.36 -4.40 -26.59
CA LEU A 151 -19.40 -4.98 -25.73
C LEU A 151 -20.79 -4.65 -26.27
N ALA A 152 -21.73 -5.56 -26.07
CA ALA A 152 -23.15 -5.36 -26.29
C ALA A 152 -23.97 -5.71 -25.04
N VAL A 153 -25.12 -5.06 -24.89
CA VAL A 153 -26.09 -5.44 -23.86
C VAL A 153 -26.48 -6.91 -24.05
N CYS A 154 -26.59 -7.64 -22.95
CA CYS A 154 -26.80 -9.09 -22.91
C CYS A 154 -25.60 -9.95 -23.30
N ASP A 155 -24.44 -9.37 -23.63
CA ASP A 155 -23.20 -10.16 -23.67
C ASP A 155 -22.94 -10.74 -22.28
N TRP A 156 -22.40 -11.95 -22.26
CA TRP A 156 -21.99 -12.60 -21.04
C TRP A 156 -20.87 -13.59 -21.33
N TRP A 157 -20.06 -13.86 -20.31
CA TRP A 157 -18.96 -14.79 -20.37
C TRP A 157 -18.59 -15.25 -18.97
N ARG A 158 -17.70 -16.23 -18.90
CA ARG A 158 -17.07 -16.68 -17.66
C ARG A 158 -15.62 -16.30 -17.67
N THR A 159 -15.08 -16.09 -16.48
CA THR A 159 -13.73 -15.58 -16.35
C THR A 159 -13.01 -16.21 -15.17
N THR A 160 -11.73 -16.45 -15.38
CA THR A 160 -10.75 -16.83 -14.38
C THR A 160 -10.04 -15.61 -13.80
N SER A 161 -10.42 -14.40 -14.23
CA SER A 161 -9.88 -13.14 -13.71
C SER A 161 -10.20 -12.96 -12.23
N TYR A 162 -9.30 -12.30 -11.52
CA TYR A 162 -9.43 -11.96 -10.11
C TYR A 162 -8.91 -10.53 -9.87
N PRO A 163 -9.39 -9.85 -8.82
CA PRO A 163 -8.82 -8.59 -8.39
C PRO A 163 -7.37 -8.77 -7.93
N THR A 164 -6.51 -7.85 -8.33
CA THR A 164 -5.15 -7.68 -7.80
C THR A 164 -5.10 -6.40 -6.98
N ARG A 165 -4.28 -5.40 -7.32
CA ARG A 165 -3.93 -4.29 -6.44
C ARG A 165 -3.71 -2.99 -7.21
N ALA A 166 -4.68 -2.61 -8.04
CA ALA A 166 -4.57 -1.42 -8.87
C ALA A 166 -4.38 -0.13 -8.06
N ASP A 167 -3.57 0.78 -8.59
CA ASP A 167 -3.41 2.12 -8.02
C ASP A 167 -4.75 2.90 -8.07
N ARG A 168 -5.13 3.56 -6.96
CA ARG A 168 -6.40 4.30 -6.77
C ARG A 168 -6.17 5.79 -6.50
N LEU A 169 -5.69 6.50 -7.51
CA LEU A 169 -5.39 7.92 -7.44
C LEU A 169 -6.64 8.79 -7.66
N LEU A 170 -6.81 9.84 -6.87
CA LEU A 170 -7.67 10.96 -7.23
C LEU A 170 -6.97 11.86 -8.25
N ALA A 171 -7.76 12.70 -8.90
CA ALA A 171 -7.24 13.68 -9.85
C ALA A 171 -6.20 14.60 -9.18
N GLY A 172 -5.00 14.68 -9.78
CA GLY A 172 -3.92 15.56 -9.30
C GLY A 172 -2.99 14.95 -8.23
N GLU A 173 -3.30 13.77 -7.69
CA GLU A 173 -2.52 13.20 -6.58
C GLU A 173 -1.23 12.51 -7.00
N ALA A 174 -1.08 12.16 -8.27
CA ALA A 174 0.06 11.40 -8.75
C ALA A 174 1.41 12.01 -8.32
N GLY A 175 1.52 13.34 -8.30
CA GLY A 175 2.74 14.05 -7.89
C GLY A 175 3.13 13.90 -6.41
N ALA A 176 2.22 13.49 -5.54
CA ALA A 176 2.44 13.36 -4.10
C ALA A 176 2.55 11.90 -3.63
N VAL A 177 2.31 10.94 -4.51
CA VAL A 177 2.33 9.50 -4.21
C VAL A 177 3.66 8.88 -4.67
N PRO A 178 4.36 8.10 -3.84
CA PRO A 178 5.60 7.45 -4.24
C PRO A 178 5.38 6.34 -5.25
N ASP A 179 6.30 6.26 -6.22
CA ASP A 179 6.40 5.12 -7.13
C ASP A 179 7.15 4.00 -6.43
N LEU A 180 6.37 3.05 -5.87
CA LEU A 180 6.90 1.91 -5.14
C LEU A 180 7.65 0.90 -6.03
N ARG A 181 7.47 0.98 -7.35
CA ARG A 181 7.90 -0.05 -8.31
C ARG A 181 9.19 0.34 -9.01
N ASN A 182 9.51 1.64 -9.09
CA ASN A 182 10.66 2.17 -9.80
C ASN A 182 11.58 2.99 -8.87
N PRO A 183 12.43 2.34 -8.06
CA PRO A 183 13.38 3.06 -7.21
C PRO A 183 14.37 3.87 -8.06
N VAL A 184 14.68 5.09 -7.62
CA VAL A 184 15.74 5.93 -8.21
C VAL A 184 17.14 5.49 -7.76
N ALA A 185 17.23 4.73 -6.68
CA ALA A 185 18.46 4.09 -6.23
C ALA A 185 18.16 2.83 -5.42
N VAL A 186 19.06 1.85 -5.53
CA VAL A 186 19.09 0.65 -4.70
C VAL A 186 20.46 0.57 -4.04
N LEU A 187 20.51 0.78 -2.73
CA LEU A 187 21.74 0.82 -1.95
C LEU A 187 21.96 -0.51 -1.23
N ARG A 188 23.17 -1.07 -1.34
CA ARG A 188 23.60 -2.29 -0.65
C ARG A 188 24.63 -1.92 0.41
N THR A 189 24.12 -1.41 1.52
CA THR A 189 24.90 -0.68 2.52
C THR A 189 25.77 -1.59 3.38
N PHE A 190 25.23 -2.76 3.75
CA PHE A 190 25.85 -3.71 4.67
C PHE A 190 26.08 -5.07 4.02
N GLY A 191 26.85 -5.92 4.71
CA GLY A 191 27.16 -7.27 4.28
C GLY A 191 25.91 -8.15 4.11
N ARG A 192 26.08 -9.33 3.51
CA ARG A 192 24.97 -10.25 3.21
C ARG A 192 24.24 -10.77 4.45
N ASP A 193 24.86 -10.72 5.62
CA ASP A 193 24.31 -11.33 6.83
C ASP A 193 23.79 -10.28 7.83
N GLU A 194 23.67 -9.01 7.41
CA GLU A 194 23.30 -7.89 8.29
C GLU A 194 21.94 -7.28 7.95
N LYS A 195 21.12 -7.05 8.98
CA LYS A 195 19.86 -6.31 8.85
C LYS A 195 20.10 -4.81 8.93
N HIS A 196 19.26 -4.07 8.23
CA HIS A 196 19.15 -2.63 8.45
C HIS A 196 18.45 -2.35 9.78
N GLY A 197 19.05 -1.47 10.58
CA GLY A 197 18.49 -0.94 11.81
C GLY A 197 17.53 0.20 11.55
N ARG A 198 18.06 1.42 11.41
CA ARG A 198 17.27 2.66 11.26
C ARG A 198 17.65 3.42 10.00
N LEU A 199 16.68 4.16 9.46
CA LEU A 199 16.85 5.08 8.33
C LEU A 199 16.37 6.47 8.74
N ALA A 200 17.14 7.52 8.41
CA ALA A 200 16.70 8.90 8.59
C ALA A 200 17.31 9.83 7.55
N PHE A 201 16.47 10.63 6.88
CA PHE A 201 16.94 11.78 6.12
C PHE A 201 17.32 12.93 7.05
N SER A 202 18.32 13.71 6.67
CA SER A 202 18.60 15.01 7.29
C SER A 202 17.44 15.98 7.04
N ASP A 203 17.31 17.02 7.87
CA ASP A 203 16.19 17.97 7.80
C ASP A 203 16.14 18.73 6.46
N ASP A 204 17.30 18.93 5.82
CA ASP A 204 17.43 19.52 4.48
C ASP A 204 17.30 18.51 3.32
N SER A 205 17.01 17.24 3.63
CA SER A 205 16.92 16.12 2.70
C SER A 205 18.20 15.81 1.90
N ARG A 206 19.33 16.44 2.25
CA ARG A 206 20.60 16.28 1.54
C ARG A 206 21.32 14.97 1.87
N PHE A 207 21.05 14.40 3.04
CA PHE A 207 21.71 13.19 3.49
C PHE A 207 20.70 12.12 3.89
N LEU A 208 21.05 10.86 3.65
CA LEU A 208 20.36 9.69 4.19
C LEU A 208 21.33 8.93 5.09
N ALA A 209 21.03 8.88 6.39
CA ALA A 209 21.76 8.07 7.35
C ALA A 209 21.07 6.72 7.55
N VAL A 210 21.90 5.68 7.67
CA VAL A 210 21.50 4.28 7.76
C VAL A 210 22.32 3.63 8.86
N THR A 211 21.67 2.90 9.76
CA THR A 211 22.39 2.04 10.72
C THR A 211 22.21 0.56 10.42
N GLY A 212 23.22 -0.23 10.75
CA GLY A 212 23.21 -1.69 10.74
C GLY A 212 22.91 -2.28 12.11
N GLU A 213 22.45 -3.53 12.15
CA GLU A 213 22.19 -4.26 13.41
C GLU A 213 23.45 -4.39 14.28
N HIS A 214 24.65 -4.36 13.71
CA HIS A 214 25.91 -4.47 14.43
C HIS A 214 26.54 -3.13 14.84
N GLY A 215 25.81 -2.02 14.67
CA GLY A 215 26.29 -0.70 15.12
C GLY A 215 27.11 0.06 14.09
N GLU A 216 27.10 -0.36 12.83
CA GLU A 216 27.61 0.47 11.74
C GLU A 216 26.64 1.63 11.45
N LEU A 217 27.21 2.78 11.12
CA LEU A 217 26.54 3.95 10.55
C LEU A 217 27.11 4.18 9.16
N VAL A 218 26.24 4.42 8.19
CA VAL A 218 26.59 4.88 6.85
C VAL A 218 25.73 6.10 6.51
N VAL A 219 26.33 7.12 5.90
CA VAL A 219 25.63 8.33 5.43
C VAL A 219 25.87 8.51 3.93
N TYR A 220 24.78 8.72 3.19
CA TYR A 220 24.79 8.96 1.75
C TYR A 220 24.42 10.40 1.42
N ASP A 221 25.09 11.00 0.43
CA ASP A 221 24.64 12.23 -0.24
C ASP A 221 23.45 11.88 -1.12
N THR A 222 22.33 12.58 -1.00
CA THR A 222 21.12 12.26 -1.78
C THR A 222 21.19 12.80 -3.21
N ALA A 223 22.17 13.65 -3.55
CA ALA A 223 22.34 14.15 -4.91
C ALA A 223 22.73 13.02 -5.88
N ASP A 224 23.65 12.14 -5.46
CA ASP A 224 24.25 11.11 -6.30
C ASP A 224 24.38 9.73 -5.61
N TRP A 225 23.93 9.62 -4.36
CA TRP A 225 24.01 8.42 -3.53
C TRP A 225 25.42 7.95 -3.20
N ARG A 226 26.41 8.85 -3.24
CA ARG A 226 27.76 8.52 -2.77
C ARG A 226 27.80 8.42 -1.24
N GLU A 227 28.57 7.46 -0.75
CA GLU A 227 28.87 7.33 0.67
C GLU A 227 29.76 8.50 1.11
N CYS A 228 29.30 9.26 2.11
CA CYS A 228 30.02 10.38 2.72
C CYS A 228 30.73 10.00 4.01
N LEU A 229 30.16 9.04 4.75
CA LEU A 229 30.64 8.60 6.05
C LEU A 229 30.32 7.12 6.24
N ARG A 230 31.27 6.38 6.81
CA ARG A 230 31.07 5.06 7.41
C ARG A 230 31.87 4.94 8.69
N THR A 231 31.23 4.44 9.74
CA THR A 231 31.85 4.24 11.05
C THR A 231 31.13 3.14 11.83
N GLY A 232 31.83 2.48 12.75
CA GLY A 232 31.25 1.48 13.65
C GLY A 232 31.35 1.93 15.11
N HIS A 233 30.39 1.50 15.94
CA HIS A 233 30.32 1.95 17.34
C HIS A 233 30.46 0.83 18.38
N GLY A 234 30.54 -0.43 17.94
CA GLY A 234 30.82 -1.57 18.82
C GLY A 234 29.68 -1.94 19.76
N PHE A 235 28.45 -1.49 19.49
CA PHE A 235 27.22 -1.92 20.17
C PHE A 235 26.11 -2.12 19.13
N PRO A 236 25.22 -3.10 19.33
CA PRO A 236 24.18 -3.44 18.37
C PRO A 236 23.01 -2.46 18.38
N SER A 237 22.25 -2.44 17.27
CA SER A 237 20.96 -1.74 17.13
C SER A 237 20.94 -0.27 17.61
N PRO A 238 21.89 0.57 17.15
CA PRO A 238 21.98 1.96 17.56
C PRO A 238 20.71 2.78 17.28
N TRP A 239 20.42 3.72 18.17
CA TRP A 239 19.47 4.80 17.92
C TRP A 239 20.10 5.85 17.00
N LEU A 240 19.36 6.24 15.97
CA LEU A 240 19.77 7.22 14.96
C LEU A 240 18.92 8.49 15.07
N MET A 241 19.54 9.66 15.14
CA MET A 241 18.81 10.94 15.09
C MET A 241 19.67 12.07 14.52
N TRP A 242 19.13 12.86 13.60
CA TRP A 242 19.73 14.11 13.16
C TRP A 242 19.50 15.24 14.17
N VAL A 243 20.53 16.03 14.45
CA VAL A 243 20.39 17.27 15.24
C VAL A 243 19.52 18.26 14.44
N PRO A 244 18.45 18.83 15.04
CA PRO A 244 17.54 19.71 14.32
C PRO A 244 18.24 20.89 13.64
N GLY A 245 18.03 21.04 12.34
CA GLY A 245 18.57 22.13 11.52
C GLY A 245 20.09 22.06 11.25
N GLU A 246 20.78 21.01 11.70
CA GLU A 246 22.21 20.84 11.53
C GLU A 246 22.52 19.58 10.70
N PRO A 247 23.57 19.58 9.87
CA PRO A 247 24.00 18.40 9.15
C PRO A 247 24.76 17.42 10.07
N VAL A 248 24.33 17.29 11.32
CA VAL A 248 24.98 16.48 12.35
C VAL A 248 24.09 15.28 12.67
N VAL A 249 24.61 14.08 12.48
CA VAL A 249 23.93 12.83 12.81
C VAL A 249 24.45 12.30 14.13
N THR A 250 23.54 11.84 14.99
CA THR A 250 23.88 11.22 16.27
C THR A 250 23.54 9.75 16.27
N VAL A 251 24.42 8.97 16.91
CA VAL A 251 24.26 7.55 17.14
C VAL A 251 24.37 7.28 18.64
N ARG A 252 23.37 6.59 19.20
CA ARG A 252 23.29 6.32 20.64
C ARG A 252 23.10 4.84 20.93
N ASP A 253 23.68 4.42 22.05
CA ASP A 253 23.48 3.09 22.62
C ASP A 253 22.07 2.99 23.25
N GLN A 254 21.38 1.87 23.05
CA GLN A 254 20.09 1.62 23.69
C GLN A 254 20.27 1.25 25.17
N GLU A 255 21.34 0.54 25.49
CA GLU A 255 21.59 0.01 26.84
C GLU A 255 22.25 1.06 27.75
N GLU A 256 23.00 1.98 27.15
CA GLU A 256 23.65 3.11 27.83
C GLU A 256 23.16 4.45 27.25
N PRO A 257 21.99 4.98 27.65
CA PRO A 257 21.39 6.17 27.03
C PRO A 257 22.25 7.44 27.04
N GLY A 258 23.26 7.50 27.93
CA GLY A 258 24.23 8.60 27.98
C GLY A 258 25.37 8.49 26.98
N ARG A 259 25.56 7.33 26.34
CA ARG A 259 26.60 7.09 25.34
C ARG A 259 26.11 7.52 23.96
N GLN A 260 26.59 8.68 23.52
CA GLN A 260 26.25 9.30 22.23
C GLN A 260 27.52 9.62 21.43
N PHE A 261 27.49 9.33 20.14
CA PHE A 261 28.45 9.80 19.15
C PHE A 261 27.76 10.76 18.19
N ALA A 262 28.50 11.72 17.65
CA ALA A 262 27.98 12.64 16.67
C ALA A 262 28.99 12.90 15.56
N TYR A 263 28.48 13.06 14.34
CA TYR A 263 29.29 13.24 13.14
C TYR A 263 28.68 14.32 12.27
N ASP A 264 29.51 15.24 11.78
CA ASP A 264 29.13 16.20 10.75
C ASP A 264 29.14 15.48 9.40
N ALA A 265 27.97 15.40 8.75
CA ALA A 265 27.78 14.66 7.51
C ALA A 265 28.45 15.32 6.29
N VAL A 266 28.80 16.61 6.37
CA VAL A 266 29.46 17.34 5.29
C VAL A 266 30.96 17.01 5.25
N SER A 267 31.60 17.01 6.42
CA SER A 267 33.03 16.77 6.60
C SER A 267 33.38 15.31 6.88
N GLY A 268 32.40 14.52 7.36
CA GLY A 268 32.60 13.16 7.85
C GLY A 268 33.34 13.09 9.19
N ALA A 269 33.56 14.22 9.86
CA ALA A 269 34.34 14.29 11.08
C ALA A 269 33.46 14.07 12.33
N PRO A 270 34.01 13.46 13.40
CA PRO A 270 33.35 13.43 14.70
C PRO A 270 33.25 14.86 15.28
N VAL A 271 32.11 15.16 15.91
CA VAL A 271 31.81 16.47 16.50
C VAL A 271 31.11 16.30 17.85
N GLU A 272 30.99 17.39 18.61
CA GLU A 272 30.15 17.45 19.81
C GLU A 272 28.74 17.91 19.43
N ALA A 273 27.70 17.12 19.72
CA ALA A 273 26.30 17.49 19.42
C ALA A 273 25.66 18.44 20.46
N GLY A 274 26.44 18.96 21.41
CA GLY A 274 25.98 19.82 22.49
C GLY A 274 25.12 19.08 23.53
N SER A 275 23.83 18.87 23.22
CA SER A 275 22.88 18.19 24.11
C SER A 275 22.59 16.75 23.66
N PRO A 276 22.32 15.81 24.59
CA PRO A 276 21.85 14.47 24.23
C PRO A 276 20.56 14.53 23.40
N GLN A 277 20.55 13.84 22.27
CA GLN A 277 19.40 13.75 21.38
C GLN A 277 18.44 12.67 21.88
N THR A 278 17.84 12.87 23.05
CA THR A 278 16.98 11.89 23.75
C THR A 278 15.73 11.48 22.97
N GLY A 279 15.14 10.36 23.36
CA GLY A 279 13.92 9.82 22.76
C GLY A 279 14.18 8.98 21.53
N HIS A 280 13.11 8.62 20.82
CA HIS A 280 13.12 7.56 19.81
C HIS A 280 12.83 8.07 18.40
N VAL A 281 11.81 8.92 18.31
CA VAL A 281 11.41 9.67 17.11
C VAL A 281 11.26 11.13 17.52
N ARG A 282 11.54 12.07 16.61
CA ARG A 282 11.32 13.50 16.84
C ARG A 282 10.44 14.13 15.77
N SER A 283 9.81 15.24 16.11
CA SER A 283 9.23 16.16 15.14
C SER A 283 10.34 16.93 14.39
N LEU A 284 9.96 17.60 13.29
CA LEU A 284 10.91 18.30 12.42
C LEU A 284 11.74 19.35 13.17
N THR A 285 11.11 20.14 14.05
CA THR A 285 11.81 21.16 14.84
C THR A 285 12.51 20.58 16.07
N GLY A 286 12.28 19.30 16.37
CA GLY A 286 12.71 18.65 17.61
C GLY A 286 11.90 19.06 18.84
N ARG A 287 10.84 19.88 18.67
CA ARG A 287 9.93 20.30 19.75
C ARG A 287 9.29 19.12 20.45
N TYR A 288 8.89 18.10 19.71
CA TYR A 288 8.33 16.86 20.25
C TYR A 288 9.29 15.71 20.04
N ARG A 289 9.46 14.88 21.06
CA ARG A 289 10.17 13.60 20.94
C ARG A 289 9.42 12.51 21.67
N THR A 290 9.42 11.31 21.11
CA THR A 290 8.85 10.16 21.78
C THR A 290 9.83 9.58 22.79
N GLY A 291 9.37 9.27 23.99
CA GLY A 291 10.12 8.55 25.01
C GLY A 291 9.46 7.22 25.36
N ASP A 292 10.01 6.54 26.36
CA ASP A 292 9.40 5.33 26.90
C ASP A 292 8.16 5.67 27.75
N ALA A 293 7.08 4.95 27.51
CA ALA A 293 5.85 5.05 28.28
C ALA A 293 5.32 3.66 28.65
N PRO A 294 4.85 3.45 29.90
CA PRO A 294 4.22 2.20 30.28
C PRO A 294 2.80 2.10 29.68
N GLY A 295 2.45 0.91 29.17
CA GLY A 295 1.12 0.65 28.64
C GLY A 295 0.88 1.26 27.24
N PRO A 296 -0.38 1.44 26.82
CA PRO A 296 -0.70 1.95 25.49
C PRO A 296 -0.66 3.48 25.45
N ALA A 297 0.53 4.02 25.61
CA ALA A 297 0.74 5.45 25.66
C ALA A 297 1.99 5.85 24.88
N VAL A 298 2.05 7.11 24.49
CA VAL A 298 3.25 7.73 23.94
C VAL A 298 3.71 8.80 24.92
N ALA A 299 4.94 8.69 25.42
CA ALA A 299 5.55 9.78 26.18
C ALA A 299 6.05 10.82 25.19
N LEU A 300 5.58 12.06 25.31
CA LEU A 300 6.10 13.20 24.58
C LEU A 300 7.00 14.04 25.48
N LEU A 301 8.24 14.19 25.06
CA LEU A 301 9.18 15.16 25.57
C LEU A 301 8.96 16.47 24.81
N SER A 302 8.57 17.53 25.51
CA SER A 302 8.43 18.88 24.95
C SER A 302 9.29 19.84 25.76
N GLY A 303 10.43 20.27 25.20
CA GLY A 303 11.38 21.14 25.89
C GLY A 303 12.05 20.47 27.10
N THR A 304 12.34 21.26 28.15
CA THR A 304 13.02 20.80 29.39
C THR A 304 12.06 20.28 30.46
N GLY A 305 10.79 20.11 30.15
CA GLY A 305 9.77 19.61 31.09
C GLY A 305 9.81 18.09 31.25
N SER A 306 9.10 17.60 32.28
CA SER A 306 8.86 16.16 32.45
C SER A 306 8.11 15.58 31.24
N PRO A 307 8.39 14.32 30.84
CA PRO A 307 7.65 13.66 29.76
C PRO A 307 6.15 13.67 30.04
N ARG A 308 5.36 14.10 29.05
CA ARG A 308 3.89 14.00 29.11
C ARG A 308 3.46 12.68 28.51
N VAL A 309 2.74 11.87 29.28
CA VAL A 309 2.20 10.59 28.80
C VAL A 309 0.85 10.86 28.13
N LEU A 310 0.74 10.55 26.83
CA LEU A 310 -0.50 10.64 26.07
C LEU A 310 -1.12 9.25 25.93
N SER A 311 -2.38 9.10 26.36
CA SER A 311 -3.13 7.86 26.19
C SER A 311 -3.50 7.64 24.73
N VAL A 312 -3.23 6.45 24.20
CA VAL A 312 -3.62 6.04 22.85
C VAL A 312 -4.87 5.17 22.95
N GLY A 313 -5.88 5.44 22.13
CA GLY A 313 -7.16 4.71 22.13
C GLY A 313 -7.01 3.20 21.94
N GLU A 314 -8.07 2.41 22.16
CA GLU A 314 -7.98 0.93 22.28
C GLU A 314 -7.33 0.19 21.09
N ALA A 315 -6.62 -0.91 21.36
CA ALA A 315 -6.08 -1.75 20.31
C ALA A 315 -7.22 -2.50 19.59
N ALA A 316 -7.24 -2.47 18.26
CA ALA A 316 -7.98 -3.46 17.49
C ALA A 316 -7.10 -4.72 17.37
N GLY A 317 -7.50 -5.81 18.03
CA GLY A 317 -6.79 -7.09 18.03
C GLY A 317 -5.66 -7.20 19.06
N LYS A 318 -4.93 -8.33 19.06
CA LYS A 318 -3.74 -8.53 19.90
C LYS A 318 -2.55 -7.77 19.29
N GLY A 319 -2.16 -6.65 19.89
CA GLY A 319 -0.95 -5.90 19.55
C GLY A 319 -0.84 -4.65 20.42
N ALA A 320 0.18 -4.60 21.27
CA ALA A 320 0.49 -3.37 22.01
C ALA A 320 1.21 -2.38 21.08
N VAL A 321 1.34 -1.13 21.56
CA VAL A 321 2.21 -0.10 20.94
C VAL A 321 3.66 -0.51 21.23
N ASP A 322 4.11 -1.63 20.67
CA ASP A 322 5.40 -2.23 21.04
C ASP A 322 6.55 -1.77 20.14
N SER A 323 6.32 -0.80 19.26
CA SER A 323 7.30 -0.41 18.25
C SER A 323 7.36 1.10 18.10
N TYR A 324 8.53 1.67 18.36
CA TYR A 324 8.85 3.07 18.05
C TYR A 324 8.77 3.37 16.54
N GLU A 325 8.75 2.34 15.69
CA GLU A 325 8.44 2.48 14.26
C GLU A 325 6.97 2.83 14.00
N GLY A 326 6.13 2.84 15.03
CA GLY A 326 4.71 3.14 14.97
C GLY A 326 4.35 4.59 15.27
N VAL A 327 5.30 5.53 15.39
CA VAL A 327 4.99 6.95 15.63
C VAL A 327 5.60 7.85 14.56
N ALA A 328 4.84 8.82 14.05
CA ALA A 328 5.32 9.82 13.10
C ALA A 328 4.66 11.19 13.33
N PHE A 329 5.33 12.27 12.94
CA PHE A 329 4.82 13.64 13.00
C PHE A 329 4.76 14.21 11.58
N CYS A 330 3.73 14.98 11.27
CA CYS A 330 3.78 15.84 10.08
C CYS A 330 4.72 17.03 10.29
N ALA A 331 5.19 17.62 9.20
CA ALA A 331 6.26 18.62 9.23
C ALA A 331 5.86 19.92 9.95
N ASP A 332 4.58 20.30 9.86
CA ASP A 332 4.00 21.46 10.55
C ASP A 332 3.66 21.18 12.03
N GLU A 333 3.91 19.95 12.49
CA GLU A 333 3.66 19.49 13.86
C GLU A 333 2.19 19.62 14.31
N SER A 334 1.24 19.77 13.39
CA SER A 334 -0.19 19.86 13.70
C SER A 334 -0.81 18.52 14.08
N ARG A 335 -0.21 17.42 13.64
CA ARG A 335 -0.69 16.05 13.80
C ARG A 335 0.46 15.10 14.11
N MET A 336 0.18 14.18 15.01
CA MET A 336 0.98 13.00 15.30
C MET A 336 0.17 11.76 14.91
N PHE A 337 0.83 10.77 14.34
CA PHE A 337 0.24 9.51 13.94
C PHE A 337 0.82 8.40 14.80
N VAL A 338 -0.03 7.60 15.44
CA VAL A 338 0.36 6.54 16.37
C VAL A 338 -0.30 5.23 16.00
N ALA A 339 0.48 4.25 15.58
CA ALA A 339 0.04 2.90 15.30
C ALA A 339 -0.21 2.12 16.60
N ARG A 340 -1.35 1.44 16.68
CA ARG A 340 -1.68 0.49 17.74
C ARG A 340 -2.51 -0.67 17.18
N GLY A 341 -1.92 -1.86 17.16
CA GLY A 341 -2.54 -3.01 16.51
C GLY A 341 -2.79 -2.72 15.02
N ALA A 342 -4.02 -2.94 14.55
CA ALA A 342 -4.43 -2.68 13.16
C ALA A 342 -5.02 -1.28 12.94
N ARG A 343 -4.71 -0.30 13.79
CA ARG A 343 -5.21 1.08 13.70
C ARG A 343 -4.07 2.08 13.78
N VAL A 344 -4.26 3.21 13.12
CA VAL A 344 -3.42 4.42 13.26
C VAL A 344 -4.28 5.54 13.82
N TYR A 345 -3.89 6.05 14.98
CA TYR A 345 -4.53 7.18 15.64
C TYR A 345 -3.88 8.47 15.15
N VAL A 346 -4.68 9.36 14.57
CA VAL A 346 -4.26 10.73 14.26
C VAL A 346 -4.58 11.57 15.48
N MET A 347 -3.60 12.24 16.05
CA MET A 347 -3.70 12.91 17.34
C MET A 347 -3.11 14.32 17.25
N ASP A 348 -3.65 15.24 18.04
CA ASP A 348 -3.02 16.52 18.29
C ASP A 348 -1.85 16.32 19.27
N PRO A 349 -0.59 16.65 18.89
CA PRO A 349 0.56 16.45 19.77
C PRO A 349 0.58 17.42 20.98
N VAL A 350 -0.19 18.51 20.94
CA VAL A 350 -0.25 19.50 22.03
C VAL A 350 -1.05 18.95 23.21
N ASP A 351 -2.22 18.37 22.97
CA ASP A 351 -3.14 17.94 24.04
C ASP A 351 -3.42 16.43 24.07
N GLY A 352 -3.00 15.69 23.04
CA GLY A 352 -3.23 14.25 22.90
C GLY A 352 -4.64 13.87 22.45
N ARG A 353 -5.45 14.82 21.99
CA ARG A 353 -6.79 14.54 21.48
C ARG A 353 -6.72 13.75 20.18
N THR A 354 -7.46 12.65 20.10
CA THR A 354 -7.66 11.92 18.84
C THR A 354 -8.48 12.77 17.87
N LEU A 355 -7.90 13.04 16.70
CA LEU A 355 -8.50 13.77 15.58
C LEU A 355 -9.19 12.82 14.61
N ASP A 356 -8.61 11.63 14.39
CA ASP A 356 -9.11 10.60 13.47
C ASP A 356 -8.53 9.22 13.83
N VAL A 357 -9.15 8.15 13.31
CA VAL A 357 -8.70 6.76 13.47
C VAL A 357 -8.77 6.03 12.13
N ILE A 358 -7.60 5.69 11.59
CA ILE A 358 -7.45 5.02 10.31
C ILE A 358 -7.31 3.52 10.54
N ALA A 359 -8.17 2.72 9.93
CA ALA A 359 -8.09 1.25 9.99
C ALA A 359 -7.05 0.71 8.98
N ASN A 360 -6.38 -0.39 9.35
CA ASN A 360 -5.47 -1.13 8.47
C ASN A 360 -5.99 -2.55 8.21
N ASP A 361 -7.29 -2.67 7.91
CA ASP A 361 -7.94 -3.91 7.46
C ASP A 361 -7.66 -5.15 8.33
N GLY A 362 -7.53 -4.94 9.65
CA GLY A 362 -7.23 -6.00 10.62
C GLY A 362 -5.77 -6.46 10.66
N VAL A 363 -4.90 -5.92 9.80
CA VAL A 363 -3.47 -6.22 9.77
C VAL A 363 -2.72 -5.31 10.75
N PRO A 364 -2.00 -5.87 11.74
CA PRO A 364 -1.20 -5.06 12.64
C PRO A 364 -0.11 -4.28 11.91
N VAL A 365 -0.01 -2.98 12.21
CA VAL A 365 1.01 -2.08 11.66
C VAL A 365 2.37 -2.41 12.28
N GLN A 366 3.38 -2.59 11.44
CA GLN A 366 4.77 -2.86 11.83
C GLN A 366 5.63 -1.60 11.77
N SER A 367 5.54 -0.83 10.68
CA SER A 367 6.17 0.47 10.51
C SER A 367 5.16 1.47 9.96
N LEU A 368 5.26 2.71 10.42
CA LEU A 368 4.43 3.84 10.07
C LEU A 368 5.31 5.05 9.80
N ARG A 369 5.14 5.66 8.62
CA ARG A 369 5.65 6.99 8.31
C ARG A 369 4.59 7.84 7.65
N VAL A 370 4.73 9.14 7.77
CA VAL A 370 3.81 10.13 7.22
C VAL A 370 4.54 11.04 6.25
N SER A 371 3.85 11.41 5.17
CA SER A 371 4.31 12.46 4.26
C SER A 371 4.53 13.78 5.01
N PRO A 372 5.45 14.66 4.58
CA PRO A 372 5.66 15.94 5.26
C PRO A 372 4.38 16.76 5.41
N GLY A 373 3.50 16.76 4.41
CA GLY A 373 2.19 17.44 4.45
C GLY A 373 1.14 16.74 5.32
N GLY A 374 1.33 15.46 5.67
CA GLY A 374 0.37 14.71 6.47
C GLY A 374 -0.82 14.14 5.69
N ASP A 375 -0.74 14.08 4.36
CA ASP A 375 -1.83 13.65 3.48
C ASP A 375 -1.79 12.15 3.16
N TYR A 376 -0.61 11.55 3.27
CA TYR A 376 -0.37 10.13 3.00
C TYR A 376 0.43 9.46 4.12
N LEU A 377 0.12 8.19 4.35
CA LEU A 377 0.82 7.28 5.25
C LEU A 377 1.50 6.17 4.47
N ALA A 378 2.76 5.91 4.77
CA ALA A 378 3.48 4.70 4.39
C ALA A 378 3.36 3.68 5.53
N ILE A 379 2.72 2.55 5.26
CA ILE A 379 2.41 1.51 6.25
C ILE A 379 2.91 0.16 5.76
N THR A 380 3.59 -0.57 6.65
CA THR A 380 3.92 -1.99 6.45
C THR A 380 3.24 -2.86 7.51
N GLY A 381 2.74 -4.02 7.11
CA GLY A 381 1.99 -4.93 7.97
C GLY A 381 2.81 -6.10 8.49
N LYS A 382 2.55 -6.59 9.70
CA LYS A 382 3.30 -7.70 10.33
C LYS A 382 3.18 -9.05 9.60
N ARG A 383 2.19 -9.22 8.72
CA ARG A 383 1.89 -10.48 8.00
C ARG A 383 1.75 -10.31 6.49
N VAL A 384 1.75 -9.06 6.03
CA VAL A 384 1.58 -8.70 4.63
C VAL A 384 2.81 -7.88 4.30
N HIS A 385 3.69 -8.44 3.45
CA HIS A 385 4.99 -7.88 3.13
C HIS A 385 4.92 -6.69 2.16
N ASP A 386 3.75 -6.07 2.06
CA ASP A 386 3.50 -4.98 1.15
C ASP A 386 3.75 -3.65 1.86
N LEU A 387 4.45 -2.76 1.17
CA LEU A 387 4.41 -1.35 1.51
C LEU A 387 3.13 -0.77 0.91
N THR A 388 2.27 -0.24 1.76
CA THR A 388 1.03 0.41 1.35
C THR A 388 1.14 1.92 1.55
N ILE A 389 0.62 2.68 0.61
CA ILE A 389 0.43 4.13 0.74
C ILE A 389 -1.06 4.38 0.90
N ARG A 390 -1.45 4.94 2.05
CA ARG A 390 -2.84 5.21 2.39
C ARG A 390 -3.08 6.72 2.45
N ARG A 391 -4.16 7.19 1.81
CA ARG A 391 -4.62 8.57 1.89
C ARG A 391 -5.26 8.82 3.24
N VAL A 392 -4.92 9.93 3.88
CA VAL A 392 -5.42 10.27 5.23
C VAL A 392 -6.86 10.76 5.18
N SER A 393 -7.31 11.41 4.11
CA SER A 393 -8.64 12.04 4.06
C SER A 393 -9.82 11.06 3.97
N ASP A 394 -9.62 9.89 3.34
CA ASP A 394 -10.67 8.88 3.12
C ASP A 394 -10.23 7.45 3.44
N HIS A 395 -9.02 7.31 3.97
CA HIS A 395 -8.42 6.06 4.45
C HIS A 395 -8.19 5.03 3.34
N GLN A 396 -8.25 5.41 2.06
CA GLN A 396 -8.08 4.48 0.94
C GLN A 396 -6.61 4.14 0.69
N VAL A 397 -6.33 2.87 0.38
CA VAL A 397 -5.02 2.47 -0.16
C VAL A 397 -4.91 3.00 -1.59
N VAL A 398 -3.93 3.85 -1.83
CA VAL A 398 -3.72 4.55 -3.10
C VAL A 398 -2.75 3.78 -4.00
N THR A 399 -1.72 3.19 -3.41
CA THR A 399 -0.79 2.29 -4.10
C THR A 399 -0.23 1.29 -3.09
N GLN A 400 0.14 0.11 -3.55
CA GLN A 400 0.79 -0.91 -2.75
C GLN A 400 1.69 -1.78 -3.62
N ASP A 401 2.80 -2.24 -3.05
CA ASP A 401 3.73 -3.13 -3.74
C ASP A 401 4.52 -4.02 -2.77
N SER A 402 4.85 -5.23 -3.23
CA SER A 402 5.72 -6.19 -2.52
C SER A 402 7.20 -5.92 -2.87
N ILE A 403 7.73 -4.77 -2.45
CA ILE A 403 9.03 -4.26 -2.90
C ILE A 403 10.17 -5.26 -2.65
N GLY A 404 10.75 -5.83 -3.72
CA GLY A 404 11.86 -6.80 -3.63
C GLY A 404 11.42 -8.27 -3.43
N SER A 405 10.12 -8.53 -3.22
CA SER A 405 9.54 -9.86 -3.04
C SER A 405 8.99 -10.39 -4.37
N ARG A 406 9.86 -10.87 -5.26
CA ARG A 406 9.42 -11.78 -6.34
C ARG A 406 9.61 -13.26 -6.00
N ARG A 407 10.28 -13.60 -4.89
CA ARG A 407 10.56 -15.01 -4.50
C ARG A 407 10.52 -15.36 -3.00
N TYR A 408 10.62 -14.40 -2.07
CA TYR A 408 10.68 -14.69 -0.62
C TYR A 408 10.04 -13.59 0.22
N PRO A 409 9.48 -13.92 1.41
CA PRO A 409 8.88 -12.95 2.31
C PRO A 409 9.93 -11.94 2.83
N LEU A 410 9.65 -10.65 2.67
CA LEU A 410 10.49 -9.57 3.20
C LEU A 410 10.26 -9.44 4.70
N TRP A 411 11.29 -9.52 5.52
CA TRP A 411 11.11 -9.36 6.96
C TRP A 411 11.51 -7.96 7.41
N GLY A 412 10.52 -7.17 7.81
CA GLY A 412 10.72 -5.84 8.38
C GLY A 412 11.16 -4.81 7.34
N VAL A 413 10.20 -3.97 6.94
CA VAL A 413 10.49 -2.78 6.16
C VAL A 413 10.54 -1.60 7.13
N THR A 414 11.73 -1.04 7.35
CA THR A 414 11.86 0.29 7.95
C THR A 414 11.69 1.32 6.83
N THR A 415 10.89 2.35 7.07
CA THR A 415 10.66 3.40 6.07
C THR A 415 11.00 4.77 6.62
N THR A 416 11.32 5.72 5.75
CA THR A 416 11.44 7.13 6.11
C THR A 416 11.17 8.02 4.90
N TRP A 417 10.38 9.07 5.11
CA TRP A 417 10.09 10.07 4.08
C TRP A 417 11.13 11.17 4.14
N SER A 418 11.59 11.67 3.00
CA SER A 418 12.42 12.88 2.98
C SER A 418 11.58 14.10 3.41
N PRO A 419 12.14 15.02 4.22
CA PRO A 419 11.44 16.24 4.62
C PRO A 419 10.95 17.12 3.47
N ASP A 420 11.64 17.11 2.33
CA ASP A 420 11.22 17.81 1.11
C ASP A 420 10.06 17.12 0.36
N GLY A 421 9.63 15.95 0.83
CA GLY A 421 8.53 15.17 0.28
C GLY A 421 8.82 14.49 -1.04
N ARG A 422 10.06 14.52 -1.54
CA ARG A 422 10.42 14.00 -2.87
C ARG A 422 10.77 12.52 -2.88
N ARG A 423 11.01 11.90 -1.73
CA ARG A 423 11.53 10.53 -1.65
C ARG A 423 10.96 9.77 -0.46
N LEU A 424 10.77 8.47 -0.65
CA LEU A 424 10.52 7.51 0.42
C LEU A 424 11.63 6.47 0.37
N ALA A 425 12.41 6.33 1.44
CA ALA A 425 13.38 5.26 1.57
C ALA A 425 12.77 4.07 2.30
N ALA A 426 12.97 2.87 1.76
CA ALA A 426 12.52 1.61 2.33
C ALA A 426 13.73 0.68 2.50
N GLY A 427 14.06 0.34 3.75
CA GLY A 427 15.08 -0.63 4.10
C GLY A 427 14.46 -2.02 4.12
N LEU A 428 14.98 -2.90 3.26
CA LEU A 428 14.49 -4.25 3.03
C LEU A 428 15.50 -5.25 3.59
N THR A 429 15.00 -6.29 4.24
CA THR A 429 15.80 -7.45 4.67
C THR A 429 15.29 -8.67 3.92
N THR A 430 16.21 -9.38 3.26
CA THR A 430 15.95 -10.62 2.53
C THR A 430 16.27 -11.81 3.42
N LEU A 431 15.36 -12.77 3.49
CA LEU A 431 15.55 -14.01 4.21
C LEU A 431 15.68 -15.22 3.27
N ASN A 432 16.45 -16.23 3.65
CA ASN A 432 16.41 -17.55 3.02
C ASN A 432 15.17 -18.35 3.46
N ARG A 433 15.04 -19.58 2.96
CA ARG A 433 13.94 -20.50 3.32
C ARG A 433 13.90 -20.87 4.80
N ASP A 434 15.05 -20.81 5.46
CA ASP A 434 15.21 -21.16 6.88
C ASP A 434 14.99 -19.93 7.80
N GLY A 435 14.69 -18.77 7.20
CA GLY A 435 14.44 -17.51 7.93
C GLY A 435 15.69 -16.73 8.30
N GLU A 436 16.87 -17.12 7.81
CA GLU A 436 18.13 -16.41 8.05
C GLU A 436 18.30 -15.24 7.09
N VAL A 437 18.94 -14.17 7.56
CA VAL A 437 19.25 -12.99 6.75
C VAL A 437 20.25 -13.36 5.66
N THR A 438 19.94 -12.98 4.43
CA THR A 438 20.80 -13.22 3.26
C THR A 438 21.13 -11.96 2.47
N GLY A 439 20.59 -10.82 2.90
CA GLY A 439 21.04 -9.51 2.48
C GLY A 439 20.08 -8.42 2.90
N GLY A 440 20.55 -7.19 2.80
CA GLY A 440 19.74 -5.99 2.90
C GLY A 440 19.88 -5.14 1.65
N GLU A 441 18.77 -4.54 1.21
CA GLU A 441 18.79 -3.43 0.26
C GLU A 441 18.02 -2.22 0.80
N ILE A 442 18.40 -1.02 0.40
CA ILE A 442 17.61 0.19 0.63
C ILE A 442 17.11 0.65 -0.72
N HIS A 443 15.81 0.63 -0.90
CA HIS A 443 15.16 1.15 -2.10
C HIS A 443 14.78 2.60 -1.83
N VAL A 444 15.29 3.51 -2.64
CA VAL A 444 14.89 4.90 -2.58
C VAL A 444 13.87 5.14 -3.68
N LEU A 445 12.64 5.37 -3.27
CA LEU A 445 11.46 5.50 -4.11
C LEU A 445 11.20 6.97 -4.39
N PRO A 446 11.06 7.40 -5.65
CA PRO A 446 10.71 8.78 -5.96
C PRO A 446 9.24 9.04 -5.61
N VAL A 447 8.95 10.24 -5.12
CA VAL A 447 7.57 10.74 -4.98
C VAL A 447 7.16 11.44 -6.27
N GLY A 448 6.03 10.99 -6.82
CA GLY A 448 5.60 11.34 -8.16
C GLY A 448 5.40 10.10 -9.02
N LEU A 449 4.21 9.51 -8.96
CA LEU A 449 3.80 8.48 -9.90
C LEU A 449 3.75 9.05 -11.33
N PRO A 450 4.07 8.23 -12.36
CA PRO A 450 3.98 8.65 -13.75
C PRO A 450 2.59 9.22 -14.08
N THR A 451 2.56 10.44 -14.60
CA THR A 451 1.35 11.15 -15.06
C THR A 451 1.12 11.02 -16.57
N THR A 452 2.10 10.51 -17.30
CA THR A 452 1.99 10.22 -18.73
C THR A 452 1.57 8.77 -18.94
N ARG A 453 0.57 8.57 -19.79
CA ARG A 453 0.19 7.22 -20.26
C ARG A 453 1.36 6.56 -21.01
N PRO A 454 1.55 5.24 -20.88
CA PRO A 454 2.49 4.50 -21.72
C PRO A 454 2.21 4.74 -23.22
N THR A 455 3.26 4.97 -23.99
CA THR A 455 3.23 5.42 -25.41
C THR A 455 2.64 4.42 -26.41
N HIS A 456 2.15 3.26 -25.98
CA HIS A 456 1.53 2.24 -26.84
C HIS A 456 0.04 2.49 -27.12
N LEU A 457 -0.55 3.56 -26.59
CA LEU A 457 -1.95 3.93 -26.85
C LEU A 457 -2.05 4.97 -27.97
N PRO A 458 -2.94 4.81 -28.98
CA PRO A 458 -3.10 5.80 -30.02
C PRO A 458 -3.50 7.15 -29.43
N VAL A 459 -2.69 8.18 -29.74
CA VAL A 459 -2.93 9.58 -29.42
C VAL A 459 -4.31 9.96 -29.93
N THR A 460 -5.14 10.51 -29.05
CA THR A 460 -6.42 11.11 -29.38
C THR A 460 -6.22 12.12 -30.53
N ARG A 461 -6.71 11.80 -31.73
CA ARG A 461 -7.01 12.85 -32.70
C ARG A 461 -8.15 13.68 -32.11
N SER A 462 -7.83 14.89 -31.69
CA SER A 462 -8.82 15.91 -31.35
C SER A 462 -9.71 16.11 -32.58
N VAL A 463 -10.96 15.68 -32.52
CA VAL A 463 -11.99 16.16 -33.44
C VAL A 463 -12.44 17.50 -32.86
N THR A 464 -11.86 18.59 -33.36
CA THR A 464 -12.51 19.91 -33.30
C THR A 464 -13.66 19.90 -34.32
N PRO A 465 -14.75 20.64 -34.06
CA PRO A 465 -16.10 20.31 -34.50
C PRO A 465 -16.33 20.36 -36.01
#